data_AF-A0A091HNX0-F1
#
_entry.id   AF-A0A091HNX0-F1
#
_cell.length_a   1.000
_cell.length_b   1.000
_cell.length_c   1.000
_cell.angle_alpha   90.00
_cell.angle_beta   90.00
_cell.angle_gamma   90.00
#
_symmetry.space_group_name_H-M   'P 1'
#
loop_
_entity.id
_entity.type
_entity.pdbx_description
1 polymer ?
#
loop_
_entity_poly.entity_id
_entity_poly.type
_entity_poly.pdbx_seq_one_letter_code
_entity_poly.pdbx_strand_id
1 'polypeptide(L)'
;MNAFGLIPTGLILLCTTTISCLWCNHLPLQQRKVIQNSLQLLDKMGNKFPQQCLKEKMFFSFPEQVLKPRQKESVKVAIEEIFQHIFYIFSRNLTLAAWDGAALEQFQNGLYQQIEQLEVCVIKKQTHSFRSKEVNRLKLKKYFQKIDCFLRDKQHNLCSWEISRAEMRKCLQMIDNVIWKL
;
A
#
# COMPACT_ATOMS: atom_id res chain seq x y z
N MET A 1 -43.76 17.91 17.09
CA MET A 1 -42.68 16.94 16.80
C MET A 1 -41.93 17.44 15.57
N ASN A 2 -40.67 17.83 15.75
CA ASN A 2 -39.94 18.73 14.85
C ASN A 2 -39.46 18.01 13.58
N ALA A 3 -40.07 18.34 12.43
CA ALA A 3 -39.60 17.90 11.10
C ALA A 3 -38.35 18.65 10.60
N PHE A 4 -37.91 19.70 11.32
CA PHE A 4 -36.81 20.59 10.89
C PHE A 4 -35.40 20.04 11.19
N GLY A 5 -35.26 19.00 12.02
CA GLY A 5 -33.96 18.37 12.31
C GLY A 5 -33.53 17.29 11.31
N LEU A 6 -34.44 16.83 10.45
CA LEU A 6 -34.20 15.72 9.52
C LEU A 6 -33.69 16.18 8.14
N ILE A 7 -33.95 17.44 7.77
CA ILE A 7 -33.55 17.98 6.47
C ILE A 7 -32.04 18.28 6.41
N PRO A 8 -31.42 18.94 7.42
CA PRO A 8 -29.98 19.19 7.40
C PRO A 8 -29.18 17.89 7.49
N THR A 9 -29.64 16.95 8.32
CA THR A 9 -29.00 15.65 8.51
C THR A 9 -29.13 14.76 7.26
N GLY A 10 -30.30 14.76 6.60
CA GLY A 10 -30.51 14.09 5.32
C GLY A 10 -29.64 14.64 4.19
N LEU A 11 -29.49 15.96 4.08
CA LEU A 11 -28.63 16.62 3.09
C LEU A 11 -27.14 16.32 3.32
N ILE A 12 -26.68 16.37 4.57
CA ILE A 12 -25.28 16.02 4.92
C ILE A 12 -24.98 14.55 4.59
N LEU A 13 -25.93 13.64 4.86
CA LEU A 13 -25.77 12.23 4.52
C LEU A 13 -25.76 11.99 2.99
N LEU A 14 -26.59 12.73 2.23
CA LEU A 14 -26.59 12.67 0.76
C LEU A 14 -25.30 13.23 0.15
N CYS A 15 -24.81 14.36 0.66
CA CYS A 15 -23.55 14.98 0.21
C CYS A 15 -22.34 14.10 0.51
N THR A 16 -22.24 13.51 1.70
CA THR A 16 -21.13 12.63 2.06
C THR A 16 -21.12 11.32 1.26
N THR A 17 -22.30 10.79 0.93
CA THR A 17 -22.41 9.58 0.10
C THR A 17 -22.04 9.84 -1.36
N THR A 18 -22.50 10.94 -1.96
CA THR A 18 -22.20 11.32 -3.34
C THR A 18 -20.73 11.68 -3.56
N ILE A 19 -20.11 12.46 -2.66
CA ILE A 19 -18.68 12.81 -2.73
C ILE A 19 -17.81 11.56 -2.65
N SER A 20 -18.09 10.68 -1.69
CA SER A 20 -17.35 9.42 -1.55
C SER A 20 -17.53 8.50 -2.76
N CYS A 21 -18.72 8.42 -3.37
CA CYS A 21 -18.93 7.65 -4.61
C CYS A 21 -18.12 8.20 -5.80
N LEU A 22 -18.07 9.53 -5.96
CA LEU A 22 -17.28 10.16 -7.02
C LEU A 22 -15.78 9.90 -6.84
N TRP A 23 -15.28 10.04 -5.61
CA TRP A 23 -13.90 9.71 -5.24
C TRP A 23 -13.55 8.24 -5.54
N CYS A 24 -14.44 7.30 -5.20
CA CYS A 24 -14.20 5.88 -5.45
C CYS A 24 -14.27 5.47 -6.93
N ASN A 25 -14.93 6.26 -7.79
CA ASN A 25 -14.97 6.05 -9.23
C ASN A 25 -13.68 6.48 -9.93
N HIS A 26 -13.01 7.54 -9.45
CA HIS A 26 -11.72 8.01 -9.98
C HIS A 26 -10.50 7.32 -9.37
N LEU A 27 -10.72 6.48 -8.35
CA LEU A 27 -9.70 5.76 -7.60
C LEU A 27 -8.64 5.04 -8.48
N PRO A 28 -8.97 4.32 -9.57
CA PRO A 28 -7.94 3.64 -10.37
C PRO A 28 -6.92 4.58 -11.02
N LEU A 29 -7.38 5.71 -11.58
CA LEU A 29 -6.51 6.72 -12.19
C LEU A 29 -5.62 7.39 -11.15
N GLN A 30 -6.19 7.70 -9.98
CA GLN A 30 -5.47 8.30 -8.87
C GLN A 30 -4.43 7.34 -8.29
N GLN A 31 -4.78 6.07 -8.09
CA GLN A 31 -3.86 5.04 -7.62
C GLN A 31 -2.66 4.89 -8.53
N ARG A 32 -2.85 4.94 -9.85
CA ARG A 32 -1.76 4.85 -10.82
C ARG A 32 -0.76 5.99 -10.66
N LYS A 33 -1.25 7.24 -10.59
CA LYS A 33 -0.37 8.40 -10.41
C LYS A 33 0.42 8.30 -9.10
N VAL A 34 -0.23 7.89 -8.02
CA VAL A 34 0.44 7.71 -6.73
C VAL A 34 1.49 6.60 -6.80
N ILE A 35 1.19 5.45 -7.41
CA ILE A 35 2.17 4.36 -7.53
C ILE A 35 3.37 4.77 -8.38
N GLN A 36 3.15 5.47 -9.50
CA GLN A 36 4.25 5.97 -10.32
C GLN A 36 5.13 6.93 -9.54
N ASN A 37 4.53 7.86 -8.79
CA ASN A 37 5.27 8.75 -7.90
C ASN A 37 6.03 7.97 -6.82
N SER A 38 5.39 6.98 -6.19
CA SER A 38 6.00 6.12 -5.17
C SER A 38 7.20 5.34 -5.72
N LEU A 39 7.12 4.82 -6.95
CA LEU A 39 8.24 4.17 -7.63
C LEU A 39 9.40 5.14 -7.89
N GLN A 40 9.10 6.35 -8.35
CA GLN A 40 10.12 7.39 -8.55
C GLN A 40 10.78 7.81 -7.23
N LEU A 41 10.02 7.93 -6.16
CA LEU A 41 10.53 8.27 -4.83
C LEU A 41 11.40 7.16 -4.26
N LEU A 42 11.04 5.89 -4.45
CA LEU A 42 11.90 4.76 -4.09
C LEU A 42 13.23 4.79 -4.82
N ASP A 43 13.23 5.12 -6.12
CA ASP A 43 14.46 5.25 -6.91
C ASP A 43 15.28 6.46 -6.43
N LYS A 44 14.63 7.59 -6.15
CA LYS A 44 15.28 8.82 -5.67
C LYS A 44 15.92 8.64 -4.28
N MET A 45 15.24 7.97 -3.34
CA MET A 45 15.66 7.96 -1.94
C MET A 45 16.94 7.15 -1.71
N GLY A 46 17.10 6.01 -2.38
CA GLY A 46 18.30 5.16 -2.25
C GLY A 46 19.26 5.25 -3.43
N ASN A 47 18.89 6.01 -4.49
CA ASN A 47 19.64 6.09 -5.74
C ASN A 47 19.92 4.68 -6.31
N LYS A 48 21.10 4.48 -6.93
CA LYS A 48 21.56 3.18 -7.43
C LYS A 48 21.78 2.18 -6.30
N PHE A 49 21.32 0.96 -6.53
CA PHE A 49 21.54 -0.15 -5.59
C PHE A 49 23.05 -0.39 -5.33
N PRO A 50 23.51 -0.38 -4.06
CA PRO A 50 24.92 -0.50 -3.75
C PRO A 50 25.48 -1.88 -4.13
N GLN A 51 26.59 -1.88 -4.87
CA GLN A 51 27.22 -3.13 -5.36
C GLN A 51 27.67 -4.05 -4.21
N GLN A 52 28.09 -3.48 -3.08
CA GLN A 52 28.45 -4.23 -1.87
C GLN A 52 27.31 -5.11 -1.33
N CYS A 53 26.05 -4.73 -1.60
CA CYS A 53 24.86 -5.45 -1.15
C CYS A 53 24.47 -6.61 -2.07
N LEU A 54 25.06 -6.73 -3.25
CA LEU A 54 24.77 -7.84 -4.19
C LEU A 54 25.19 -9.21 -3.65
N LYS A 55 26.13 -9.26 -2.71
CA LYS A 55 26.54 -10.50 -2.04
C LYS A 55 25.48 -11.02 -1.08
N GLU A 56 24.62 -10.15 -0.57
CA GLU A 56 23.53 -10.53 0.32
C GLU A 56 22.38 -11.14 -0.49
N LYS A 57 22.24 -12.46 -0.41
CA LYS A 57 21.13 -13.18 -1.04
C LYS A 57 19.94 -13.21 -0.10
N MET A 58 18.83 -12.63 -0.53
CA MET A 58 17.53 -12.84 0.10
C MET A 58 16.47 -12.95 -1.00
N PHE A 59 15.56 -13.90 -0.84
CA PHE A 59 14.48 -14.12 -1.80
C PHE A 59 13.14 -14.04 -1.09
N PHE A 60 12.39 -12.99 -1.38
CA PHE A 60 11.01 -12.85 -0.94
C PHE A 60 10.08 -13.33 -2.05
N SER A 61 9.19 -14.25 -1.70
CA SER A 61 8.19 -14.78 -2.63
C SER A 61 6.88 -14.04 -2.42
N PHE A 62 6.64 -13.01 -3.24
CA PHE A 62 5.40 -12.25 -3.21
C PHE A 62 4.21 -13.16 -3.54
N PRO A 63 3.12 -13.13 -2.76
CA PRO A 63 1.97 -14.01 -2.96
C PRO A 63 1.06 -13.51 -4.09
N GLU A 64 1.51 -13.53 -5.35
CA GLU A 64 0.82 -12.97 -6.52
C GLU A 64 -0.67 -13.33 -6.65
N GLN A 65 -1.08 -14.50 -6.16
CA GLN A 65 -2.47 -14.94 -6.13
C GLN A 65 -3.42 -13.94 -5.46
N VAL A 66 -2.94 -13.12 -4.51
CA VAL A 66 -3.77 -12.10 -3.85
C VAL A 66 -4.18 -10.97 -4.79
N LEU A 67 -3.45 -10.80 -5.90
CA LEU A 67 -3.74 -9.85 -6.98
C LEU A 67 -4.43 -10.50 -8.19
N LYS A 68 -4.72 -11.82 -8.15
CA LYS A 68 -5.49 -12.57 -9.17
C LYS A 68 -6.89 -13.04 -8.72
N PRO A 69 -7.61 -12.38 -7.78
CA PRO A 69 -8.92 -12.84 -7.34
C PRO A 69 -9.99 -12.66 -8.42
N ARG A 70 -11.03 -13.49 -8.36
CA ARG A 70 -12.20 -13.43 -9.25
C ARG A 70 -13.07 -12.17 -9.06
N GLN A 71 -12.83 -11.41 -7.99
CA GLN A 71 -13.59 -10.21 -7.61
C GLN A 71 -12.65 -9.01 -7.51
N LYS A 72 -12.97 -7.92 -8.21
CA LYS A 72 -12.18 -6.67 -8.20
C LYS A 72 -12.05 -6.07 -6.79
N GLU A 73 -13.10 -6.14 -5.99
CA GLU A 73 -13.12 -5.69 -4.60
C GLU A 73 -12.07 -6.41 -3.74
N SER A 74 -11.85 -7.71 -3.96
CA SER A 74 -10.82 -8.45 -3.22
C SER A 74 -9.41 -7.99 -3.60
N VAL A 75 -9.18 -7.50 -4.82
CA VAL A 75 -7.89 -6.90 -5.21
C VAL A 75 -7.69 -5.59 -4.47
N LYS A 76 -8.71 -4.74 -4.42
CA LYS A 76 -8.63 -3.43 -3.76
C LYS A 76 -8.26 -3.57 -2.26
N VAL A 77 -8.88 -4.53 -1.57
CA VAL A 77 -8.53 -4.87 -0.18
C VAL A 77 -7.08 -5.36 -0.07
N ALA A 78 -6.64 -6.25 -0.97
CA ALA A 78 -5.25 -6.72 -0.94
C ALA A 78 -4.24 -5.60 -1.21
N ILE A 79 -4.55 -4.65 -2.11
CA ILE A 79 -3.72 -3.47 -2.39
C ILE A 79 -3.63 -2.57 -1.16
N GLU A 80 -4.75 -2.30 -0.49
CA GLU A 80 -4.79 -1.54 0.77
C GLU A 80 -3.90 -2.19 1.84
N GLU A 81 -4.03 -3.50 2.06
CA GLU A 81 -3.20 -4.23 3.02
C GLU A 81 -1.70 -4.19 2.65
N ILE A 82 -1.38 -4.28 1.35
CA ILE A 82 0.00 -4.12 0.87
C ILE A 82 0.52 -2.73 1.22
N PHE A 83 -0.24 -1.67 0.95
CA PHE A 83 0.19 -0.31 1.29
C PHE A 83 0.37 -0.10 2.79
N GLN A 84 -0.54 -0.61 3.62
CA GLN A 84 -0.41 -0.56 5.08
C GLN A 84 0.87 -1.24 5.55
N HIS A 85 1.20 -2.42 5.00
CA HIS A 85 2.43 -3.12 5.35
C HIS A 85 3.71 -2.39 4.86
N ILE A 86 3.69 -1.83 3.65
CA ILE A 86 4.80 -1.00 3.15
C ILE A 86 4.97 0.21 4.07
N PHE A 87 3.91 0.96 4.33
CA PHE A 87 3.94 2.13 5.21
C PHE A 87 4.51 1.80 6.58
N TYR A 88 4.10 0.67 7.18
CA TYR A 88 4.64 0.20 8.45
C TYR A 88 6.16 -0.01 8.39
N ILE A 89 6.69 -0.68 7.36
CA ILE A 89 8.14 -0.91 7.20
C ILE A 89 8.89 0.41 7.09
N PHE A 90 8.38 1.34 6.28
CA PHE A 90 9.03 2.64 6.06
C PHE A 90 8.83 3.62 7.21
N SER A 91 7.94 3.36 8.16
CA SER A 91 7.75 4.20 9.36
C SER A 91 8.66 3.80 10.53
N ARG A 92 9.51 2.79 10.36
CA ARG A 92 10.48 2.36 11.38
C ARG A 92 11.65 3.32 11.46
N ASN A 93 12.56 3.07 12.41
CA ASN A 93 13.83 3.77 12.47
C ASN A 93 14.70 3.40 11.25
N LEU A 94 14.85 4.35 10.32
CA LEU A 94 15.55 4.22 9.05
C LEU A 94 16.95 4.86 9.04
N THR A 95 17.51 5.22 10.20
CA THR A 95 18.76 5.99 10.26
C THR A 95 19.93 5.30 9.56
N LEU A 96 19.95 3.97 9.56
CA LEU A 96 21.00 3.15 8.91
C LEU A 96 20.77 2.91 7.41
N ALA A 97 19.63 3.33 6.85
CA ALA A 97 19.32 3.16 5.44
C ALA A 97 20.11 4.14 4.54
N ALA A 98 20.61 5.25 5.10
CA ALA A 98 21.32 6.30 4.37
C ALA A 98 20.53 6.87 3.17
N TRP A 99 19.21 6.88 3.27
CA TRP A 99 18.31 7.40 2.23
C TRP A 99 18.11 8.92 2.32
N ASP A 100 17.76 9.54 1.19
CA ASP A 100 17.31 10.93 1.14
C ASP A 100 16.01 11.11 1.96
N GLY A 101 16.11 11.83 3.06
CA GLY A 101 15.01 12.01 4.01
C GLY A 101 13.79 12.71 3.41
N ALA A 102 14.00 13.67 2.50
CA ALA A 102 12.90 14.38 1.85
C ALA A 102 12.12 13.46 0.90
N ALA A 103 12.79 12.63 0.11
CA ALA A 103 12.14 11.63 -0.73
C ALA A 103 11.41 10.56 0.09
N LEU A 104 11.99 10.14 1.22
CA LEU A 104 11.35 9.22 2.17
C LEU A 104 10.07 9.82 2.76
N GLU A 105 10.11 11.06 3.23
CA GLU A 105 8.94 11.74 3.80
C GLU A 105 7.82 11.88 2.75
N GLN A 106 8.16 12.30 1.53
CA GLN A 106 7.19 12.37 0.43
C GLN A 106 6.58 11.00 0.10
N PHE A 107 7.39 9.93 0.17
CA PHE A 107 6.92 8.56 -0.05
C PHE A 107 5.94 8.10 1.04
N GLN A 108 6.28 8.33 2.31
CA GLN A 108 5.43 8.01 3.46
C GLN A 108 4.10 8.78 3.38
N ASN A 109 4.15 10.08 3.11
CA ASN A 109 2.95 10.92 2.97
C ASN A 109 2.07 10.46 1.81
N GLY A 110 2.67 10.13 0.66
CA GLY A 110 1.95 9.61 -0.50
C GLY A 110 1.26 8.27 -0.22
N LEU A 111 1.93 7.36 0.49
CA LEU A 111 1.34 6.08 0.93
C LEU A 111 0.19 6.30 1.92
N TYR A 112 0.38 7.15 2.92
CA TYR A 112 -0.65 7.45 3.91
C TYR A 112 -1.93 7.97 3.25
N GLN A 113 -1.81 8.96 2.36
CA GLN A 113 -2.95 9.49 1.60
C GLN A 113 -3.65 8.40 0.76
N GLN A 114 -2.89 7.46 0.19
CA GLN A 114 -3.45 6.37 -0.59
C GLN A 114 -4.21 5.35 0.27
N ILE A 115 -3.73 5.07 1.49
CA ILE A 115 -4.41 4.21 2.46
C ILE A 115 -5.74 4.84 2.88
N GLU A 116 -5.75 6.12 3.29
CA GLU A 116 -6.98 6.81 3.68
C GLU A 116 -8.05 6.78 2.58
N GLN A 117 -7.62 7.01 1.33
CA GLN A 117 -8.53 6.96 0.17
C GLN A 117 -9.11 5.57 -0.07
N LEU A 118 -8.29 4.53 0.10
CA LEU A 118 -8.72 3.14 -0.07
C LEU A 118 -9.70 2.73 1.02
N GLU A 119 -9.43 3.08 2.27
CA GLU A 119 -10.30 2.77 3.42
C GLU A 119 -11.71 3.32 3.21
N VAL A 120 -11.83 4.60 2.80
CA VAL A 120 -13.14 5.24 2.49
C VAL A 120 -13.91 4.46 1.41
N CYS A 121 -13.22 3.89 0.43
CA CYS A 121 -13.82 3.15 -0.67
C CYS A 121 -14.10 1.67 -0.39
N VAL A 122 -13.34 1.06 0.52
CA VAL A 122 -13.46 -0.36 0.89
C VAL A 122 -14.57 -0.57 1.93
N ILE A 123 -14.73 0.35 2.89
CA ILE A 123 -15.74 0.27 3.97
C ILE A 123 -17.17 0.12 3.41
N LYS A 124 -17.46 0.69 2.23
CA LYS A 124 -18.81 0.65 1.63
C LYS A 124 -19.20 -0.68 0.96
N LYS A 125 -18.27 -1.63 0.76
CA LYS A 125 -18.51 -2.85 -0.06
C LYS A 125 -18.19 -4.16 0.65
N GLN A 126 -18.21 -4.17 1.99
CA GLN A 126 -17.66 -5.26 2.79
C GLN A 126 -18.52 -6.55 2.85
N THR A 127 -19.65 -6.61 2.15
CA THR A 127 -20.67 -7.68 2.25
C THR A 127 -20.36 -8.98 1.51
N HIS A 128 -19.40 -9.02 0.58
CA HIS A 128 -19.13 -10.24 -0.19
C HIS A 128 -17.72 -10.82 0.04
N SER A 129 -17.69 -12.09 0.47
CA SER A 129 -16.54 -13.03 0.60
C SER A 129 -15.51 -12.82 1.73
N PHE A 130 -15.95 -12.74 2.98
CA PHE A 130 -15.09 -12.64 4.19
C PHE A 130 -13.94 -13.66 4.24
N ARG A 131 -14.19 -14.95 3.91
CA ARG A 131 -13.18 -16.02 3.99
C ARG A 131 -12.01 -15.83 3.01
N SER A 132 -12.26 -15.40 1.78
CA SER A 132 -11.19 -15.20 0.79
C SER A 132 -10.29 -14.03 1.16
N LYS A 133 -10.87 -12.97 1.73
CA LYS A 133 -10.15 -11.80 2.22
C LYS A 133 -9.20 -12.18 3.35
N GLU A 134 -9.68 -12.92 4.35
CA GLU A 134 -8.85 -13.35 5.48
C GLU A 134 -7.67 -14.24 5.06
N VAL A 135 -7.88 -15.15 4.11
CA VAL A 135 -6.78 -15.97 3.57
C VAL A 135 -5.72 -15.12 2.86
N ASN A 136 -6.14 -14.11 2.10
CA ASN A 136 -5.20 -13.19 1.44
C ASN A 136 -4.43 -12.34 2.46
N ARG A 137 -5.13 -11.84 3.48
CA ARG A 137 -4.52 -11.11 4.60
C ARG A 137 -3.46 -11.90 5.31
N LEU A 138 -3.74 -13.16 5.63
CA LEU A 138 -2.75 -14.05 6.26
C LEU A 138 -1.53 -14.30 5.36
N LYS A 139 -1.71 -14.41 4.03
CA LYS A 139 -0.60 -14.57 3.08
C LYS A 139 0.27 -13.32 3.02
N LEU A 140 -0.35 -12.13 2.94
CA LEU A 140 0.35 -10.85 2.94
C LEU A 140 1.08 -10.62 4.26
N LYS A 141 0.42 -10.87 5.39
CA LYS A 141 1.05 -10.80 6.72
C LYS A 141 2.29 -11.68 6.82
N LYS A 142 2.20 -12.95 6.42
CA LYS A 142 3.35 -13.87 6.42
C LYS A 142 4.48 -13.37 5.51
N TYR A 143 4.15 -12.82 4.36
CA TYR A 143 5.11 -12.28 3.42
C TYR A 143 5.88 -11.08 4.01
N PHE A 144 5.17 -10.08 4.53
CA PHE A 144 5.82 -8.90 5.13
C PHE A 144 6.53 -9.20 6.46
N GLN A 145 6.04 -10.18 7.23
CA GLN A 145 6.77 -10.68 8.40
C GLN A 145 8.15 -11.24 8.04
N LYS A 146 8.32 -11.89 6.87
CA LYS A 146 9.65 -12.35 6.44
C LYS A 146 10.60 -11.19 6.18
N ILE A 147 10.10 -10.09 5.62
CA ILE A 147 10.90 -8.88 5.36
C ILE A 147 11.29 -8.23 6.69
N ASP A 148 10.35 -8.14 7.62
CA ASP A 148 10.59 -7.62 8.96
C ASP A 148 11.58 -8.47 9.78
N CYS A 149 11.50 -9.81 9.69
CA CYS A 149 12.53 -10.70 10.24
C CYS A 149 13.88 -10.47 9.58
N PHE A 150 13.94 -10.39 8.25
CA PHE A 150 15.18 -10.15 7.53
C PHE A 150 15.86 -8.83 7.96
N LEU A 151 15.09 -7.75 8.09
CA LEU A 151 15.60 -6.47 8.58
C LEU A 151 16.18 -6.60 10.00
N ARG A 152 15.51 -7.33 10.90
CA ARG A 152 16.02 -7.58 12.26
C ARG A 152 17.28 -8.45 12.27
N ASP A 153 17.30 -9.55 11.53
CA ASP A 153 18.42 -10.49 11.48
C ASP A 153 19.69 -9.82 10.95
N LYS A 154 19.53 -8.85 10.05
CA LYS A 154 20.59 -8.00 9.50
C LYS A 154 20.86 -6.73 10.31
N GLN A 155 20.24 -6.61 11.49
CA GLN A 155 20.39 -5.47 12.41
C GLN A 155 20.14 -4.12 11.73
N HIS A 156 19.18 -4.08 10.80
CA HIS A 156 18.81 -2.87 10.07
C HIS A 156 19.99 -2.22 9.33
N ASN A 157 21.00 -2.99 8.92
CA ASN A 157 22.13 -2.47 8.18
C ASN A 157 21.71 -1.90 6.80
N LEU A 158 22.60 -1.13 6.18
CA LEU A 158 22.35 -0.48 4.89
C LEU A 158 21.88 -1.47 3.81
N CYS A 159 22.50 -2.64 3.69
CA CYS A 159 22.13 -3.62 2.67
C CYS A 159 20.76 -4.25 2.89
N SER A 160 20.37 -4.47 4.15
CA SER A 160 19.04 -4.98 4.47
C SER A 160 17.94 -3.99 4.09
N TRP A 161 18.19 -2.69 4.26
CA TRP A 161 17.29 -1.64 3.80
C TRP A 161 17.23 -1.57 2.29
N GLU A 162 18.37 -1.59 1.60
CA GLU A 162 18.42 -1.55 0.14
C GLU A 162 17.72 -2.76 -0.52
N ILE A 163 17.91 -3.95 0.02
CA ILE A 163 17.22 -5.17 -0.42
C ILE A 163 15.71 -5.04 -0.17
N SER A 164 15.32 -4.54 1.00
CA SER A 164 13.91 -4.31 1.31
C SER A 164 13.30 -3.27 0.38
N ARG A 165 13.98 -2.15 0.11
CA ARG A 165 13.55 -1.11 -0.86
C ARG A 165 13.31 -1.70 -2.25
N ALA A 166 14.22 -2.54 -2.73
CA ALA A 166 14.07 -3.24 -4.00
C ALA A 166 12.84 -4.18 -4.02
N GLU A 167 12.58 -4.90 -2.93
CA GLU A 167 11.39 -5.75 -2.81
C GLU A 167 10.09 -4.93 -2.76
N MET A 168 10.09 -3.78 -2.09
CA MET A 168 8.94 -2.86 -2.04
C MET A 168 8.66 -2.28 -3.41
N ARG A 169 9.71 -1.94 -4.16
CA ARG A 169 9.61 -1.52 -5.56
C ARG A 169 8.94 -2.61 -6.42
N LYS A 170 9.33 -3.87 -6.26
CA LYS A 170 8.73 -5.01 -6.96
C LYS A 170 7.24 -5.18 -6.61
N CYS A 171 6.87 -5.04 -5.34
CA CYS A 171 5.47 -5.05 -4.91
C CYS A 171 4.64 -3.99 -5.64
N LEU A 172 5.14 -2.75 -5.65
CA LEU A 172 4.46 -1.62 -6.30
C LEU A 172 4.32 -1.81 -7.82
N GLN A 173 5.33 -2.40 -8.48
CA GLN A 173 5.22 -2.77 -9.90
C GLN A 173 4.15 -3.85 -10.15
N MET A 174 4.02 -4.84 -9.27
CA MET A 174 2.96 -5.84 -9.37
C MET A 174 1.58 -5.21 -9.21
N ILE A 175 1.44 -4.22 -8.32
CA ILE A 175 0.19 -3.47 -8.15
C ILE A 175 -0.12 -2.64 -9.40
N ASP A 176 0.87 -1.89 -9.93
CA ASP A 176 0.71 -1.06 -11.14
C ASP A 176 0.17 -1.88 -12.31
N ASN A 177 0.72 -3.08 -12.53
CA ASN A 177 0.30 -4.01 -13.58
C ASN A 177 -1.16 -4.49 -13.45
N VAL A 178 -1.70 -4.51 -12.24
CA VAL A 178 -3.05 -5.01 -11.95
C VAL A 178 -4.08 -3.89 -11.93
N ILE A 179 -3.69 -2.68 -11.54
CA ILE A 179 -4.57 -1.50 -11.56
C ILE A 179 -5.11 -1.22 -12.96
N TRP A 180 -4.33 -1.48 -14.01
CA TRP A 180 -4.81 -1.41 -15.40
C TRP A 180 -6.05 -2.25 -15.71
N LYS A 181 -6.34 -3.27 -14.89
CA LYS A 181 -7.42 -4.26 -15.11
C LYS A 181 -8.60 -4.05 -14.15
N LEU A 182 -8.49 -3.13 -13.19
CA LEU A 182 -9.52 -2.82 -12.19
C LEU A 182 -10.48 -1.75 -12.68
#